data_AF-A0A3D0HBD7-F1
#
_entry.id   AF-A0A3D0HBD7-F1
#
_cell.length_a   1.000
_cell.length_b   1.000
_cell.length_c   1.000
_cell.angle_alpha   90.00
_cell.angle_beta   90.00
_cell.angle_gamma   90.00
#
_symmetry.space_group_name_H-M   'P 1'
#
loop_
_entity.id
_entity.type
_entity.pdbx_description
1 polymer ?
#
loop_
_entity_poly.entity_id
_entity_poly.type
_entity_poly.pdbx_seq_one_letter_code
_entity_poly.pdbx_strand_id
1 'polypeptide(L)'
;MGIDKPDVRFVVHMDMPKSIENYYQETGRAGRDGKPSDAWMLYGIHDVVNQRRFIDLSDGAPEYKRRCLAKLESMLALCEATSCRRRLLLEYFGEDAKGGCGNCDNCLEPVVIDDATEAAKKLASAVYRAHKHSGMPFGPKQIFDILQGNRTEKVLARGHDQLSTFGIGKDLAEDQWRRLLRQMLVRRWVHMDPDRFNALTLGEHAAELLKLNHKIGLRRPGSRRLKKSKAAESVLSADDLMLFERLRGWRRAKAAEEERPAYRVFPDRTLEQIASEHPVTLGLLGTISGVGEAKLEHYGEEVIALVARFLKEQEEGA
;
A
#
# COMPACT_ATOMS: atom_id res chain seq x y z
N MET A 1 10.27 3.53 -19.08
CA MET A 1 11.24 4.14 -18.15
C MET A 1 11.86 5.34 -18.86
N GLY A 2 11.90 6.54 -18.25
CA GLY A 2 12.46 7.72 -18.93
C GLY A 2 12.09 9.09 -18.34
N ILE A 3 11.19 9.15 -17.35
CA ILE A 3 10.87 10.40 -16.65
C ILE A 3 11.58 10.39 -15.29
N ASP A 4 12.42 11.38 -15.08
CA ASP A 4 13.09 11.66 -13.81
C ASP A 4 12.54 12.98 -13.24
N LYS A 5 11.48 12.85 -12.44
CA LYS A 5 10.87 13.98 -11.73
C LYS A 5 11.27 13.89 -10.26
N PRO A 6 12.08 14.82 -9.73
CA PRO A 6 12.66 14.66 -8.41
C PRO A 6 11.65 14.85 -7.25
N ASP A 7 10.59 15.61 -7.50
CA ASP A 7 9.57 16.03 -6.53
C ASP A 7 8.32 15.14 -6.49
N VAL A 8 8.43 13.87 -6.89
CA VAL A 8 7.32 12.91 -6.78
C VAL A 8 7.04 12.61 -5.29
N ARG A 9 5.86 13.00 -4.81
CA ARG A 9 5.44 12.87 -3.41
C ARG A 9 4.84 11.53 -3.04
N PHE A 10 4.30 10.81 -4.02
CA PHE A 10 3.81 9.48 -3.76
C PHE A 10 3.90 8.60 -5.00
N VAL A 11 4.05 7.30 -4.79
CA VAL A 11 3.91 6.26 -5.80
C VAL A 11 2.85 5.29 -5.30
N VAL A 12 1.85 4.99 -6.13
CA VAL A 12 0.80 4.03 -5.79
C VAL A 12 0.86 2.86 -6.76
N HIS A 13 0.99 1.66 -6.20
CA HIS A 13 0.75 0.40 -6.88
C HIS A 13 -0.70 0.00 -6.63
N MET A 14 -1.50 0.02 -7.70
CA MET A 14 -2.90 -0.44 -7.67
C MET A 14 -3.01 -1.96 -7.72
N ASP A 15 -2.01 -2.61 -8.31
CA ASP A 15 -1.84 -4.05 -8.42
C ASP A 15 -0.47 -4.45 -7.87
N MET A 16 -0.37 -5.66 -7.32
CA MET A 16 0.90 -6.17 -6.82
C MET A 16 1.96 -6.29 -7.94
N PRO A 17 3.16 -5.72 -7.76
CA PRO A 17 4.26 -5.95 -8.69
C PRO A 17 4.65 -7.41 -8.83
N LYS A 18 5.29 -7.75 -9.94
CA LYS A 18 5.73 -9.13 -10.24
C LYS A 18 6.88 -9.59 -9.35
N SER A 19 7.62 -8.67 -8.75
CA SER A 19 8.78 -8.95 -7.91
C SER A 19 9.19 -7.75 -7.05
N ILE A 20 10.03 -8.00 -6.05
CA ILE A 20 10.59 -6.95 -5.17
C ILE A 20 11.47 -5.98 -5.97
N GLU A 21 12.21 -6.44 -6.99
CA GLU A 21 13.06 -5.56 -7.79
C GLU A 21 12.26 -4.51 -8.55
N ASN A 22 11.12 -4.93 -9.14
CA ASN A 22 10.22 -4.00 -9.81
C ASN A 22 9.63 -3.00 -8.79
N TYR A 23 9.12 -3.52 -7.66
CA TYR A 23 8.57 -2.68 -6.60
C TYR A 23 9.60 -1.65 -6.11
N TYR A 24 10.85 -2.07 -5.85
CA TYR A 24 11.93 -1.20 -5.39
C TYR A 24 12.28 -0.13 -6.43
N GLN A 25 12.42 -0.51 -7.70
CA GLN A 25 12.74 0.42 -8.78
C GLN A 25 11.61 1.45 -9.00
N GLU A 26 10.35 1.01 -8.90
CA GLU A 26 9.17 1.83 -9.15
C GLU A 26 8.91 2.79 -7.98
N THR A 27 8.96 2.31 -6.74
CA THR A 27 8.79 3.14 -5.54
C THR A 27 9.97 4.09 -5.32
N GLY A 28 11.19 3.71 -5.72
CA GLY A 28 12.38 4.57 -5.68
C GLY A 28 12.35 5.77 -6.65
N ARG A 29 11.25 5.96 -7.38
CA ARG A 29 10.98 7.20 -8.12
C ARG A 29 10.42 8.31 -7.23
N ALA A 30 9.87 7.98 -6.06
CA ALA A 30 9.39 8.97 -5.10
C ALA A 30 10.55 9.61 -4.35
N GLY A 31 10.47 10.93 -4.09
CA GLY A 31 11.34 11.58 -3.10
C GLY A 31 12.82 11.65 -3.46
N ARG A 32 13.18 11.74 -4.74
CA ARG A 32 14.60 11.89 -5.16
C ARG A 32 15.21 13.22 -4.73
N ASP A 33 14.36 14.21 -4.44
CA ASP A 33 14.74 15.46 -3.76
C ASP A 33 15.01 15.30 -2.25
N GLY A 34 14.91 14.08 -1.71
CA GLY A 34 15.14 13.77 -0.29
C GLY A 34 14.00 14.18 0.65
N LYS A 35 12.93 14.80 0.13
CA LYS A 35 11.78 15.19 0.95
C LYS A 35 10.87 13.99 1.24
N PRO A 36 10.05 14.04 2.32
CA PRO A 36 9.08 13.00 2.61
C PRO A 36 8.21 12.65 1.41
N SER A 37 8.09 11.36 1.15
CA SER A 37 7.27 10.79 0.09
C SER A 37 6.75 9.43 0.51
N ASP A 38 5.59 9.04 -0.01
CA ASP A 38 4.92 7.80 0.36
C ASP A 38 4.93 6.77 -0.78
N ALA A 39 5.14 5.51 -0.42
CA ALA A 39 4.92 4.37 -1.30
C ALA A 39 3.70 3.59 -0.79
N TRP A 40 2.64 3.55 -1.59
CA TRP A 40 1.40 2.85 -1.27
C TRP A 40 1.24 1.63 -2.18
N MET A 41 0.93 0.48 -1.60
CA MET A 41 0.64 -0.73 -2.36
C MET A 41 -0.71 -1.29 -1.93
N LEU A 42 -1.62 -1.33 -2.89
CA LEU A 42 -2.84 -2.11 -2.82
C LEU A 42 -2.55 -3.46 -3.46
N TYR A 43 -3.00 -4.54 -2.82
CA TYR A 43 -3.01 -5.85 -3.48
C TYR A 43 -4.19 -6.69 -3.02
N GLY A 44 -4.71 -7.47 -3.95
CA GLY A 44 -5.73 -8.47 -3.74
C GLY A 44 -5.19 -9.89 -3.92
N ILE A 45 -5.96 -10.89 -3.49
CA ILE A 45 -5.62 -12.29 -3.78
C ILE A 45 -5.68 -12.61 -5.28
N HIS A 46 -6.51 -11.87 -6.03
CA HIS A 46 -6.63 -12.03 -7.48
C HIS A 46 -5.32 -11.71 -8.21
N ASP A 47 -4.56 -10.71 -7.75
CA ASP A 47 -3.26 -10.35 -8.35
C ASP A 47 -2.30 -11.54 -8.27
N VAL A 48 -2.31 -12.22 -7.12
CA VAL A 48 -1.48 -13.41 -6.85
C VAL A 48 -1.86 -14.57 -7.77
N VAL A 49 -3.15 -14.87 -7.86
CA VAL A 49 -3.68 -15.96 -8.69
C VAL A 49 -3.39 -15.69 -10.17
N ASN A 50 -3.65 -14.47 -10.64
CA ASN A 50 -3.38 -14.08 -12.03
C ASN A 50 -1.89 -14.17 -12.35
N GLN A 51 -1.04 -13.68 -11.46
CA GLN A 51 0.40 -13.70 -11.68
C GLN A 51 0.97 -15.13 -11.67
N ARG A 52 0.43 -16.01 -10.83
CA ARG A 52 0.74 -17.44 -10.85
C ARG A 52 0.33 -18.08 -12.18
N ARG A 53 -0.91 -17.85 -12.62
CA ARG A 53 -1.42 -18.35 -13.90
C ARG A 53 -0.55 -17.92 -15.08
N PHE A 54 -0.11 -16.66 -15.11
CA PHE A 54 0.79 -16.18 -16.17
C PHE A 54 2.15 -16.88 -16.16
N ILE A 55 2.67 -17.24 -14.98
CA ILE A 55 3.93 -18.00 -14.86
C ILE A 55 3.74 -19.44 -15.34
N ASP A 56 2.62 -20.07 -14.99
CA ASP A 56 2.33 -21.46 -15.38
C ASP A 56 2.09 -21.57 -16.90
N LEU A 57 1.40 -20.59 -17.51
CA LEU A 57 1.15 -20.50 -18.96
C LEU A 57 2.35 -20.02 -19.78
N SER A 58 3.41 -19.51 -19.17
CA SER A 58 4.62 -19.07 -19.88
C SER A 58 5.27 -20.22 -20.63
N ASP A 59 5.82 -19.95 -21.83
CA ASP A 59 6.61 -20.94 -22.60
C ASP A 59 8.05 -21.11 -22.07
N GLY A 60 8.41 -20.42 -20.98
CA GLY A 60 9.73 -20.49 -20.40
C GLY A 60 10.08 -21.88 -19.85
N ALA A 61 11.37 -22.22 -19.90
CA ALA A 61 11.90 -23.47 -19.35
C ALA A 61 11.53 -23.65 -17.85
N PRO A 62 11.48 -24.89 -17.32
CA PRO A 62 11.10 -25.15 -15.94
C PRO A 62 11.92 -24.36 -14.90
N GLU A 63 13.21 -24.12 -15.14
CA GLU A 63 14.05 -23.27 -14.29
C GLU A 63 13.63 -21.81 -14.28
N TYR A 64 13.24 -21.27 -15.44
CA TYR A 64 12.73 -19.90 -15.54
C TYR A 64 11.45 -19.75 -14.74
N LYS A 65 10.49 -20.69 -14.90
CA LYS A 65 9.25 -20.71 -14.11
C LYS A 65 9.55 -20.75 -12.62
N ARG A 66 10.45 -21.64 -12.18
CA ARG A 66 10.88 -21.72 -10.76
C ARG A 66 11.41 -20.38 -10.23
N ARG A 67 12.23 -19.66 -10.99
CA ARG A 67 12.72 -18.33 -10.59
C ARG A 67 11.60 -17.29 -10.50
N CYS A 68 10.66 -17.28 -11.46
CA CYS A 68 9.51 -16.36 -11.42
C CYS A 68 8.63 -16.62 -10.19
N LEU A 69 8.43 -17.89 -9.83
CA LEU A 69 7.68 -18.26 -8.63
C LEU A 69 8.38 -17.78 -7.36
N ALA A 70 9.69 -17.98 -7.24
CA ALA A 70 10.45 -17.50 -6.08
C ALA A 70 10.37 -15.97 -5.91
N LYS A 71 10.37 -15.21 -7.03
CA LYS A 71 10.17 -13.76 -7.01
C LYS A 71 8.77 -13.35 -6.55
N LEU A 72 7.75 -14.04 -7.06
CA LEU A 72 6.36 -13.82 -6.64
C LEU A 72 6.19 -14.09 -5.14
N GLU A 73 6.78 -15.17 -4.63
CA GLU A 73 6.77 -15.50 -3.21
C GLU A 73 7.46 -14.46 -2.34
N SER A 74 8.59 -13.95 -2.80
CA SER A 74 9.30 -12.88 -2.10
C SER A 74 8.43 -11.62 -2.01
N MET A 75 7.75 -11.26 -3.11
CA MET A 75 6.82 -10.13 -3.13
C MET A 75 5.64 -10.34 -2.17
N LEU A 76 5.07 -11.55 -2.14
CA LEU A 76 4.01 -11.90 -1.20
C LEU A 76 4.47 -11.86 0.26
N ALA A 77 5.67 -12.33 0.53
CA ALA A 77 6.27 -12.23 1.86
C ALA A 77 6.42 -10.77 2.28
N LEU A 78 6.82 -9.88 1.35
CA LEU A 78 6.85 -8.45 1.61
C LEU A 78 5.45 -7.91 1.90
N CYS A 79 4.41 -8.29 1.16
CA CYS A 79 3.03 -7.86 1.36
C CYS A 79 2.42 -8.30 2.70
N GLU A 80 2.63 -9.56 3.08
CA GLU A 80 2.08 -10.19 4.29
C GLU A 80 2.98 -10.03 5.53
N ALA A 81 4.12 -9.35 5.39
CA ALA A 81 5.06 -9.14 6.48
C ALA A 81 4.40 -8.52 7.72
N THR A 82 4.76 -9.04 8.89
CA THR A 82 4.45 -8.45 10.21
C THR A 82 5.63 -7.67 10.79
N SER A 83 6.80 -7.75 10.16
CA SER A 83 8.00 -7.04 10.56
C SER A 83 8.28 -5.83 9.66
N CYS A 84 9.27 -5.01 10.02
CA CYS A 84 9.64 -3.80 9.28
C CYS A 84 9.77 -4.05 7.75
N ARG A 85 9.00 -3.31 6.93
CA ARG A 85 9.04 -3.41 5.46
C ARG A 85 10.42 -3.09 4.91
N ARG A 86 11.04 -2.01 5.41
CA ARG A 86 12.37 -1.56 4.95
C ARG A 86 13.43 -2.62 5.23
N ARG A 87 13.38 -3.26 6.40
CA ARG A 87 14.30 -4.34 6.74
C ARG A 87 14.22 -5.47 5.73
N LEU A 88 13.01 -5.94 5.40
CA LEU A 88 12.82 -7.01 4.42
C LEU A 88 13.31 -6.63 3.03
N LEU A 89 13.12 -5.37 2.61
CA LEU A 89 13.66 -4.87 1.34
C LEU A 89 15.19 -4.91 1.33
N LEU A 90 15.85 -4.44 2.39
CA LEU A 90 17.31 -4.42 2.51
C LEU A 90 17.87 -5.85 2.56
N GLU A 91 17.30 -6.73 3.39
CA GLU A 91 17.70 -8.13 3.50
C GLU A 91 17.57 -8.87 2.17
N TYR A 92 16.53 -8.56 1.38
CA TYR A 92 16.33 -9.13 0.04
C TYR A 92 17.50 -8.81 -0.92
N PHE A 93 18.09 -7.62 -0.80
CA PHE A 93 19.26 -7.20 -1.59
C PHE A 93 20.60 -7.55 -0.92
N GLY A 94 20.58 -8.33 0.16
CA GLY A 94 21.78 -8.77 0.87
C GLY A 94 22.37 -7.72 1.81
N GLU A 95 21.60 -6.68 2.16
CA GLU A 95 22.00 -5.66 3.13
C GLU A 95 21.51 -6.02 4.54
N ASP A 96 22.43 -6.06 5.50
CA ASP A 96 22.11 -6.31 6.91
C ASP A 96 21.36 -5.12 7.53
N ALA A 97 20.10 -5.34 7.91
CA ALA A 97 19.28 -4.34 8.56
C ALA A 97 18.77 -4.83 9.93
N LYS A 98 19.16 -4.13 11.00
CA LYS A 98 18.74 -4.45 12.37
C LYS A 98 17.63 -3.52 12.84
N GLY A 99 16.64 -4.08 13.56
CA GLY A 99 15.55 -3.32 14.16
C GLY A 99 14.47 -2.85 13.18
N GLY A 100 13.64 -1.91 13.63
CA GLY A 100 12.57 -1.30 12.85
C GLY A 100 12.99 0.05 12.27
N CYS A 101 12.47 0.42 11.10
CA CYS A 101 12.82 1.69 10.45
C CYS A 101 12.09 2.91 11.02
N GLY A 102 11.08 2.70 11.87
CA GLY A 102 10.25 3.77 12.45
C GLY A 102 9.36 4.52 11.46
N ASN A 103 9.34 4.14 10.18
CA ASN A 103 8.69 4.91 9.10
C ASN A 103 7.97 4.06 8.04
N CYS A 104 7.57 2.82 8.39
CA CYS A 104 6.70 2.00 7.55
C CYS A 104 5.45 1.61 8.34
N ASP A 105 4.39 1.18 7.63
CA ASP A 105 3.12 0.76 8.23
C ASP A 105 3.33 -0.22 9.39
N ASN A 106 4.18 -1.24 9.23
CA ASN A 106 4.45 -2.22 10.28
C ASN A 106 5.23 -1.67 11.50
N CYS A 107 5.99 -0.59 11.34
CA CYS A 107 6.68 0.06 12.46
C CYS A 107 5.80 1.11 13.16
N LEU A 108 5.00 1.84 12.37
CA LEU A 108 4.09 2.88 12.86
C LEU A 108 2.85 2.27 13.53
N GLU A 109 2.37 1.16 13.00
CA GLU A 109 1.25 0.38 13.51
C GLU A 109 1.67 -1.09 13.64
N PRO A 110 2.41 -1.44 14.72
CA PRO A 110 2.83 -2.81 14.96
C PRO A 110 1.66 -3.79 14.92
N VAL A 111 1.82 -4.84 14.12
CA VAL A 111 0.79 -5.85 13.96
C VAL A 111 0.69 -6.70 15.23
N VAL A 112 -0.51 -6.82 15.80
CA VAL A 112 -0.77 -7.81 16.85
C VAL A 112 -0.78 -9.19 16.19
N ILE A 113 0.12 -10.04 16.66
CA ILE A 113 0.30 -11.40 16.18
C ILE A 113 -0.47 -12.33 17.12
N ASP A 114 -1.57 -12.89 16.63
CA ASP A 114 -2.24 -14.00 17.32
C ASP A 114 -1.78 -15.33 16.79
N ASP A 115 -1.77 -16.33 17.67
CA ASP A 115 -1.61 -17.72 17.27
C ASP A 115 -2.85 -18.20 16.52
N ALA A 116 -2.74 -18.34 15.21
CA ALA A 116 -3.76 -18.86 14.32
C ALA A 116 -3.46 -20.30 13.85
N THR A 117 -2.61 -21.03 14.58
CA THR A 117 -2.22 -22.41 14.23
C THR A 117 -3.43 -23.32 14.14
N GLU A 118 -4.30 -23.28 15.15
CA GLU A 118 -5.52 -24.10 15.16
C GLU A 118 -6.51 -23.66 14.08
N ALA A 119 -6.67 -22.35 13.85
CA ALA A 119 -7.51 -21.86 12.76
C ALA A 119 -7.01 -22.36 11.39
N ALA A 120 -5.70 -22.36 11.15
CA ALA A 120 -5.12 -22.84 9.90
C ALA A 120 -5.38 -24.33 9.70
N LYS A 121 -5.22 -25.15 10.75
CA LYS A 121 -5.55 -26.58 10.73
C LYS A 121 -7.03 -26.82 10.45
N LYS A 122 -7.92 -26.05 11.08
CA LYS A 122 -9.38 -26.11 10.81
C LYS A 122 -9.67 -25.86 9.34
N LEU A 123 -9.08 -24.81 8.75
CA LEU A 123 -9.28 -24.47 7.34
C LEU A 123 -8.77 -25.57 6.40
N ALA A 124 -7.54 -26.05 6.60
CA ALA A 124 -6.99 -27.14 5.79
C ALA A 124 -7.84 -28.42 5.92
N SER A 125 -8.31 -28.75 7.13
CA SER A 125 -9.20 -29.89 7.36
C SER A 125 -10.52 -29.73 6.62
N ALA A 126 -11.11 -28.53 6.62
CA ALA A 126 -12.36 -28.26 5.91
C ALA A 126 -12.21 -28.41 4.40
N VAL A 127 -11.12 -27.88 3.82
CA VAL A 127 -10.77 -28.06 2.40
C VAL A 127 -10.66 -29.55 2.06
N TYR A 128 -9.89 -30.30 2.85
CA TYR A 128 -9.70 -31.74 2.65
C TYR A 128 -11.02 -32.52 2.74
N ARG A 129 -11.82 -32.29 3.79
CA ARG A 129 -13.06 -33.05 4.04
C ARG A 129 -14.14 -32.73 3.02
N ALA A 130 -14.31 -31.47 2.64
CA ALA A 130 -15.25 -31.09 1.60
C ALA A 130 -14.88 -31.75 0.26
N HIS A 131 -13.59 -31.71 -0.11
CA HIS A 131 -13.09 -32.38 -1.31
C HIS A 131 -13.33 -33.89 -1.25
N LYS A 132 -12.93 -34.55 -0.16
CA LYS A 132 -13.12 -36.00 0.02
C LYS A 132 -14.59 -36.42 0.01
N HIS A 133 -15.47 -35.62 0.61
CA HIS A 133 -16.90 -35.94 0.70
C HIS A 133 -17.60 -35.82 -0.65
N SER A 134 -17.28 -34.80 -1.44
CA SER A 134 -17.98 -34.53 -2.71
C SER A 134 -17.23 -34.94 -3.97
N GLY A 135 -15.99 -35.40 -3.86
CA GLY A 135 -15.14 -35.78 -5.00
C GLY A 135 -14.68 -34.60 -5.88
N MET A 136 -14.90 -33.36 -5.43
CA MET A 136 -14.48 -32.15 -6.15
C MET A 136 -14.12 -31.01 -5.18
N PRO A 137 -13.23 -30.07 -5.56
CA PRO A 137 -12.84 -28.95 -4.71
C PRO A 137 -13.89 -27.83 -4.73
N PHE A 138 -13.82 -26.92 -3.74
CA PHE A 138 -14.79 -25.83 -3.57
C PHE A 138 -14.13 -24.48 -3.34
N GLY A 139 -14.80 -23.41 -3.76
CA GLY A 139 -14.32 -22.04 -3.58
C GLY A 139 -14.28 -21.57 -2.12
N PRO A 140 -13.53 -20.50 -1.81
CA PRO A 140 -13.31 -20.02 -0.44
C PRO A 140 -14.60 -19.77 0.35
N LYS A 141 -15.60 -19.15 -0.28
CA LYS A 141 -16.85 -18.79 0.40
C LYS A 141 -17.58 -20.02 0.96
N GLN A 142 -17.65 -21.10 0.20
CA GLN A 142 -18.29 -22.33 0.67
C GLN A 142 -17.50 -22.97 1.81
N ILE A 143 -16.16 -22.96 1.74
CA ILE A 143 -15.33 -23.45 2.85
C ILE A 143 -15.52 -22.60 4.12
N PHE A 144 -15.66 -21.28 4.00
CA PHE A 144 -15.96 -20.41 5.13
C PHE A 144 -17.35 -20.68 5.70
N ASP A 145 -18.35 -20.88 4.84
CA ASP A 145 -19.71 -21.24 5.28
C ASP A 145 -19.72 -22.57 6.06
N ILE A 146 -18.93 -23.56 5.63
CA ILE A 146 -18.74 -24.81 6.38
C ILE A 146 -18.14 -24.51 7.76
N LEU A 147 -17.00 -23.82 7.82
CA LEU A 147 -16.30 -23.53 9.07
C LEU A 147 -17.16 -22.74 10.07
N GLN A 148 -17.92 -21.77 9.56
CA GLN A 148 -18.81 -20.93 10.38
C GLN A 148 -20.12 -21.63 10.74
N GLY A 149 -20.45 -22.73 10.06
CA GLY A 149 -21.69 -23.46 10.30
C GLY A 149 -22.91 -22.81 9.63
N ASN A 150 -22.70 -22.07 8.54
CA ASN A 150 -23.75 -21.43 7.78
C ASN A 150 -24.44 -22.46 6.88
N ARG A 151 -25.75 -22.65 7.08
CA ARG A 151 -26.58 -23.56 6.26
C ARG A 151 -27.08 -22.88 5.00
N THR A 152 -26.17 -22.58 4.07
CA THR A 152 -26.54 -22.06 2.75
C THR A 152 -27.07 -23.17 1.85
N GLU A 153 -27.83 -22.82 0.81
CA GLU A 153 -28.35 -23.78 -0.17
C GLU A 153 -27.24 -24.66 -0.76
N LYS A 154 -26.08 -24.05 -1.10
CA LYS A 154 -24.90 -24.77 -1.62
C LYS A 154 -24.29 -25.76 -0.63
N VAL A 155 -24.29 -25.43 0.66
CA VAL A 155 -23.78 -26.31 1.73
C VAL A 155 -24.72 -27.51 1.92
N LEU A 156 -26.02 -27.25 2.02
CA LEU A 156 -27.04 -28.28 2.23
C LEU A 156 -27.15 -29.22 1.02
N ALA A 157 -27.14 -28.69 -0.19
CA ALA A 157 -27.20 -29.47 -1.44
C ALA A 157 -26.03 -30.46 -1.59
N ARG A 158 -24.93 -30.27 -0.84
CA ARG A 158 -23.73 -31.12 -0.86
C ARG A 158 -23.54 -31.91 0.42
N GLY A 159 -24.47 -31.86 1.38
CA GLY A 159 -24.36 -32.54 2.67
C GLY A 159 -23.20 -32.03 3.52
N HIS A 160 -22.69 -30.82 3.25
CA HIS A 160 -21.52 -30.29 3.95
C HIS A 160 -21.81 -29.88 5.40
N ASP A 161 -23.08 -29.79 5.77
CA ASP A 161 -23.56 -29.61 7.14
C ASP A 161 -23.29 -30.83 8.04
N GLN A 162 -23.05 -32.00 7.46
CA GLN A 162 -22.74 -33.25 8.17
C GLN A 162 -21.23 -33.46 8.39
N LEU A 163 -20.39 -32.57 7.85
CA LEU A 163 -18.94 -32.69 8.03
C LEU A 163 -18.55 -32.39 9.47
N SER A 164 -17.56 -33.11 10.00
CA SER A 164 -17.01 -32.82 11.33
C SER A 164 -16.33 -31.44 11.44
N THR A 165 -16.08 -30.78 10.31
CA THR A 165 -15.58 -29.40 10.23
C THR A 165 -16.69 -28.35 10.15
N PHE A 166 -17.95 -28.77 10.15
CA PHE A 166 -19.07 -27.85 10.11
C PHE A 166 -19.20 -27.11 11.46
N GLY A 167 -19.11 -25.79 11.43
CA GLY A 167 -19.29 -24.95 12.61
C GLY A 167 -18.14 -24.96 13.62
N ILE A 168 -16.98 -25.55 13.31
CA ILE A 168 -15.82 -25.59 14.22
C ILE A 168 -15.02 -24.26 14.27
N GLY A 169 -15.37 -23.31 13.42
CA GLY A 169 -14.67 -22.05 13.17
C GLY A 169 -15.54 -20.80 13.38
N LYS A 170 -16.55 -20.88 14.25
CA LYS A 170 -17.48 -19.78 14.58
C LYS A 170 -16.82 -18.60 15.26
N ASP A 171 -15.64 -18.81 15.83
CA ASP A 171 -14.82 -17.82 16.53
C ASP A 171 -14.19 -16.77 15.60
N LEU A 172 -14.18 -17.02 14.29
CA LEU A 172 -13.60 -16.12 13.30
C LEU A 172 -14.65 -15.63 12.30
N ALA A 173 -14.63 -14.32 12.07
CA ALA A 173 -15.38 -13.67 11.02
C ALA A 173 -14.80 -14.00 9.63
N GLU A 174 -15.60 -13.77 8.58
CA GLU A 174 -15.20 -14.15 7.21
C GLU A 174 -13.95 -13.39 6.75
N ASP A 175 -13.77 -12.13 7.17
CA ASP A 175 -12.57 -11.34 6.85
C ASP A 175 -11.31 -11.92 7.50
N GLN A 176 -11.42 -12.45 8.73
CA GLN A 176 -10.35 -13.16 9.42
C GLN A 176 -9.98 -14.45 8.67
N TRP A 177 -10.97 -15.22 8.23
CA TRP A 177 -10.74 -16.41 7.40
C TRP A 177 -10.08 -16.08 6.06
N ARG A 178 -10.50 -14.99 5.40
CA ARG A 178 -9.87 -14.51 4.16
C ARG A 178 -8.41 -14.08 4.36
N ARG A 179 -8.09 -13.43 5.49
CA ARG A 179 -6.70 -13.08 5.85
C ARG A 179 -5.86 -14.31 6.10
N LEU A 180 -6.39 -15.28 6.85
CA LEU A 180 -5.69 -16.52 7.11
C LEU A 180 -5.44 -17.32 5.81
N LEU A 181 -6.46 -17.45 4.97
CA LEU A 181 -6.34 -18.12 3.67
C LEU A 181 -5.24 -17.50 2.81
N ARG A 182 -5.15 -16.16 2.75
CA ARG A 182 -4.07 -15.47 2.04
C ARG A 182 -2.69 -15.94 2.51
N GLN A 183 -2.46 -15.97 3.81
CA GLN A 183 -1.18 -16.45 4.34
C GLN A 183 -0.93 -17.95 4.06
N MET A 184 -1.97 -18.77 4.08
CA MET A 184 -1.85 -20.20 3.77
C MET A 184 -1.51 -20.45 2.29
N LEU A 185 -1.98 -19.59 1.39
CA LEU A 185 -1.63 -19.62 -0.04
C LEU A 185 -0.17 -19.24 -0.26
N VAL A 186 0.32 -18.19 0.42
CA VAL A 186 1.75 -17.79 0.35
C VAL A 186 2.67 -18.91 0.84
N ARG A 187 2.28 -19.62 1.91
CA ARG A 187 3.05 -20.74 2.46
C ARG A 187 2.84 -22.07 1.72
N ARG A 188 2.06 -22.07 0.62
CA ARG A 188 1.72 -23.26 -0.17
C ARG A 188 1.11 -24.42 0.64
N TRP A 189 0.42 -24.11 1.73
CA TRP A 189 -0.37 -25.10 2.47
C TRP A 189 -1.74 -25.32 1.82
N VAL A 190 -2.25 -24.29 1.14
CA VAL A 190 -3.47 -24.35 0.34
C VAL A 190 -3.12 -23.82 -1.05
N HIS A 191 -3.82 -24.29 -2.07
CA HIS A 191 -3.73 -23.83 -3.43
C HIS A 191 -5.11 -23.41 -3.94
N MET A 192 -5.15 -22.43 -4.84
CA MET A 192 -6.36 -22.03 -5.57
C MET A 192 -6.19 -22.48 -7.00
N ASP A 193 -7.07 -23.35 -7.46
CA ASP A 193 -7.09 -23.86 -8.82
C ASP A 193 -7.84 -22.87 -9.74
N PRO A 194 -7.13 -22.10 -10.60
CA PRO A 194 -7.76 -21.09 -11.44
C PRO A 194 -8.68 -21.69 -12.52
N ASP A 195 -8.42 -22.93 -12.94
CA ASP A 195 -9.21 -23.62 -13.97
C ASP A 195 -10.50 -24.22 -13.39
N ARG A 196 -10.57 -24.35 -12.07
CA ARG A 196 -11.77 -24.80 -11.33
C ARG A 196 -12.43 -23.68 -10.54
N PHE A 197 -12.63 -22.52 -11.17
CA PHE A 197 -13.28 -21.36 -10.55
C PHE A 197 -12.65 -20.95 -9.21
N ASN A 198 -11.32 -21.01 -9.12
CA ASN A 198 -10.56 -20.68 -7.90
C ASN A 198 -10.92 -21.58 -6.71
N ALA A 199 -11.21 -22.86 -6.96
CA ALA A 199 -11.47 -23.83 -5.92
C ALA A 199 -10.23 -24.13 -5.08
N LEU A 200 -10.42 -24.37 -3.78
CA LEU A 200 -9.35 -24.63 -2.83
C LEU A 200 -8.96 -26.11 -2.83
N THR A 201 -7.67 -26.37 -2.90
CA THR A 201 -7.05 -27.69 -2.71
C THR A 201 -5.93 -27.59 -1.67
N LEU A 202 -5.53 -28.74 -1.10
CA LEU A 202 -4.34 -28.76 -0.26
C LEU A 202 -3.10 -28.58 -1.14
N GLY A 203 -2.18 -27.72 -0.68
CA GLY A 203 -0.90 -27.51 -1.34
C GLY A 203 0.14 -28.56 -0.96
N GLU A 204 1.27 -28.55 -1.68
CA GLU A 204 2.36 -29.51 -1.51
C GLU A 204 2.99 -29.48 -0.10
N HIS A 205 2.95 -28.33 0.57
CA HIS A 205 3.46 -28.15 1.93
C HIS A 205 2.39 -28.32 3.01
N ALA A 206 1.16 -28.75 2.67
CA ALA A 206 0.07 -28.89 3.64
C ALA A 206 0.39 -29.85 4.81
N ALA A 207 1.24 -30.85 4.57
CA ALA A 207 1.66 -31.79 5.61
C ALA A 207 2.50 -31.12 6.72
N GLU A 208 3.21 -30.04 6.41
CA GLU A 208 3.98 -29.28 7.38
C GLU A 208 3.07 -28.62 8.41
N LEU A 209 1.89 -28.14 7.98
CA LEU A 209 0.87 -27.53 8.84
C LEU A 209 0.52 -28.40 10.06
N LEU A 210 0.46 -29.71 9.86
CA LEU A 210 0.11 -30.67 10.90
C LEU A 210 1.29 -30.95 11.85
N LYS A 211 2.52 -30.69 11.40
CA LYS A 211 3.77 -30.90 12.16
C LYS A 211 4.31 -29.61 12.77
N LEU A 212 3.63 -28.48 12.59
CA LEU A 212 4.07 -27.19 13.13
C LEU A 212 4.05 -27.20 14.66
N ASN A 213 5.23 -26.95 15.23
CA ASN A 213 5.43 -26.69 16.66
C ASN A 213 5.54 -25.19 16.98
N HIS A 214 5.48 -24.30 15.97
CA HIS A 214 5.60 -22.85 16.15
C HIS A 214 4.31 -22.13 15.75
N LYS A 215 4.08 -20.96 16.36
CA LYS A 215 2.84 -20.18 16.23
C LYS A 215 2.72 -19.53 14.86
N ILE A 216 1.56 -19.67 14.21
CA ILE A 216 1.23 -18.94 12.98
C ILE A 216 0.69 -17.58 13.37
N GLY A 217 1.36 -16.52 12.95
CA GLY A 217 0.92 -15.16 13.23
C GLY A 217 -0.19 -14.64 12.32
N LEU A 218 -1.40 -14.42 12.85
CA LEU A 218 -2.46 -13.74 12.10
C LEU A 218 -2.39 -12.23 12.30
N ARG A 219 -2.28 -11.48 11.18
CA ARG A 219 -2.41 -10.02 11.18
C ARG A 219 -3.84 -9.63 11.57
N ARG A 220 -4.01 -9.04 12.76
CA ARG A 220 -5.20 -8.23 13.04
C ARG A 220 -5.02 -6.84 12.44
N PRO A 221 -5.97 -6.31 11.65
CA PRO A 221 -5.96 -4.88 11.35
C PRO A 221 -6.04 -4.12 12.68
N GLY A 222 -5.24 -3.07 12.82
CA GLY A 222 -5.34 -2.17 13.95
C GLY A 222 -6.78 -1.65 14.07
N SER A 223 -7.35 -1.73 15.26
CA SER A 223 -8.60 -1.05 15.59
C SER A 223 -8.31 0.46 15.67
N ARG A 224 -8.28 1.14 14.53
CA ARG A 224 -8.38 2.60 14.54
C ARG A 224 -9.17 3.11 13.36
N ARG A 225 -10.33 3.69 13.71
CA ARG A 225 -11.00 4.78 13.01
C ARG A 225 -9.92 5.69 12.42
N LEU A 226 -9.95 5.95 11.12
CA LEU A 226 -9.11 6.93 10.45
C LEU A 226 -9.11 8.21 11.29
N LYS A 227 -8.09 8.39 12.15
CA LYS A 227 -7.78 9.72 12.64
C LYS A 227 -7.34 10.42 11.37
N LYS A 228 -8.14 11.38 10.89
CA LYS A 228 -7.69 12.37 9.90
C LYS A 228 -6.25 12.68 10.28
N SER A 229 -5.30 12.27 9.43
CA SER A 229 -3.93 12.72 9.60
C SER A 229 -4.04 14.23 9.72
N LYS A 230 -3.54 14.78 10.84
CA LYS A 230 -3.16 16.18 10.83
C LYS A 230 -2.25 16.28 9.61
N ALA A 231 -2.70 17.02 8.59
CA ALA A 231 -1.83 17.42 7.50
C ALA A 231 -0.53 17.89 8.14
N ALA A 232 0.61 17.45 7.58
CA ALA A 232 1.93 17.83 8.03
C ALA A 232 1.91 19.28 8.51
N GLU A 233 2.24 19.48 9.79
CA GLU A 233 2.31 20.83 10.37
C GLU A 233 3.14 21.68 9.42
N SER A 234 2.47 22.62 8.75
CA SER A 234 3.13 23.63 7.94
C SER A 234 4.07 24.38 8.88
N VAL A 235 5.34 24.51 8.49
CA VAL A 235 6.33 25.32 9.22
C VAL A 235 5.91 26.81 9.25
N LEU A 236 4.93 27.17 8.44
CA LEU A 236 4.31 28.48 8.31
C LEU A 236 3.33 28.76 9.47
N SER A 237 3.33 30.01 9.94
CA SER A 237 2.32 30.51 10.87
C SER A 237 0.90 30.39 10.28
N ALA A 238 -0.15 30.57 11.10
CA ALA A 238 -1.52 30.53 10.58
C ALA A 238 -1.75 31.61 9.49
N ASP A 239 -1.15 32.77 9.65
CA ASP A 239 -1.25 33.90 8.72
C ASP A 239 -0.44 33.65 7.45
N ASP A 240 0.78 33.12 7.60
CA ASP A 240 1.64 32.74 6.47
C ASP A 240 0.97 31.65 5.63
N LEU A 241 0.24 30.71 6.26
CA LEU A 241 -0.50 29.66 5.56
C LEU A 241 -1.65 30.25 4.73
N MET A 242 -2.33 31.28 5.24
CA MET A 242 -3.37 31.99 4.49
C MET A 242 -2.78 32.74 3.29
N LEU A 243 -1.63 33.40 3.45
CA LEU A 243 -0.93 34.04 2.34
C LEU A 243 -0.45 33.01 1.31
N PHE A 244 0.08 31.88 1.76
CA PHE A 244 0.52 30.78 0.89
C PHE A 244 -0.61 30.24 0.03
N GLU A 245 -1.81 30.01 0.57
CA GLU A 245 -2.95 29.54 -0.21
C GLU A 245 -3.44 30.60 -1.22
N ARG A 246 -3.39 31.89 -0.88
CA ARG A 246 -3.66 32.99 -1.84
C ARG A 246 -2.64 33.01 -2.98
N LEU A 247 -1.36 32.85 -2.67
CA LEU A 247 -0.29 32.75 -3.66
C LEU A 247 -0.45 31.52 -4.56
N ARG A 248 -0.89 30.38 -4.02
CA ARG A 248 -1.23 29.17 -4.82
C ARG A 248 -2.40 29.43 -5.76
N GLY A 249 -3.41 30.15 -5.29
CA GLY A 249 -4.57 30.58 -6.09
C GLY A 249 -4.14 31.46 -7.27
N TRP A 250 -3.38 32.52 -7.00
CA TRP A 250 -2.81 33.40 -8.02
C TRP A 250 -1.97 32.63 -9.03
N ARG A 251 -1.05 31.77 -8.57
CA ARG A 251 -0.20 30.96 -9.45
C ARG A 251 -1.01 30.05 -10.38
N ARG A 252 -2.09 29.44 -9.89
CA ARG A 252 -2.97 28.60 -10.72
C ARG A 252 -3.64 29.42 -11.82
N ALA A 253 -4.13 30.63 -11.49
CA ALA A 253 -4.73 31.53 -12.46
C ALA A 253 -3.70 31.95 -13.53
N LYS A 254 -2.51 32.39 -13.11
CA LYS A 254 -1.44 32.81 -14.02
C LYS A 254 -0.95 31.68 -14.94
N ALA A 255 -0.82 30.49 -14.38
CA ALA A 255 -0.40 29.31 -15.14
C ALA A 255 -1.45 28.87 -16.18
N ALA A 256 -2.73 29.05 -15.87
CA ALA A 256 -3.83 28.80 -16.81
C ALA A 256 -3.85 29.86 -17.93
N GLU A 257 -3.65 31.14 -17.59
CA GLU A 257 -3.53 32.24 -18.56
C GLU A 257 -2.39 32.00 -19.57
N GLU A 258 -1.25 31.50 -19.09
CA GLU A 258 -0.06 31.24 -19.91
C GLU A 258 0.03 29.81 -20.47
N GLU A 259 -1.03 29.02 -20.36
CA GLU A 259 -1.13 27.62 -20.82
C GLU A 259 0.08 26.75 -20.42
N ARG A 260 0.59 26.91 -19.20
CA ARG A 260 1.78 26.19 -18.71
C ARG A 260 1.54 25.54 -17.35
N PRO A 261 2.31 24.48 -17.00
CA PRO A 261 2.20 23.89 -15.67
C PRO A 261 2.54 24.88 -14.56
N ALA A 262 1.72 24.93 -13.51
CA ALA A 262 1.85 25.92 -12.42
C ALA A 262 3.23 25.97 -11.75
N TYR A 263 3.89 24.82 -11.60
CA TYR A 263 5.23 24.77 -11.00
C TYR A 263 6.31 25.52 -11.81
N ARG A 264 6.06 25.82 -13.10
CA ARG A 264 6.96 26.64 -13.92
C ARG A 264 6.89 28.13 -13.59
N VAL A 265 5.75 28.64 -13.13
CA VAL A 265 5.60 30.02 -12.66
C VAL A 265 6.41 30.19 -11.38
N PHE A 266 6.01 29.50 -10.30
CA PHE A 266 6.83 29.32 -9.10
C PHE A 266 6.64 27.92 -8.50
N PRO A 267 7.71 27.25 -8.04
CA PRO A 267 7.56 26.03 -7.25
C PRO A 267 6.96 26.35 -5.87
N ASP A 268 6.32 25.37 -5.21
CA ASP A 268 5.68 25.56 -3.90
C ASP A 268 6.66 26.13 -2.86
N ARG A 269 7.92 25.66 -2.87
CA ARG A 269 8.98 26.17 -1.97
C ARG A 269 9.19 27.69 -2.08
N THR A 270 9.13 28.24 -3.29
CA THR A 270 9.28 29.69 -3.50
C THR A 270 8.07 30.44 -2.96
N LEU A 271 6.85 29.91 -3.13
CA LEU A 271 5.64 30.50 -2.56
C LEU A 271 5.62 30.41 -1.03
N GLU A 272 6.10 29.30 -0.44
CA GLU A 272 6.26 29.15 1.01
C GLU A 272 7.24 30.21 1.56
N GLN A 273 8.36 30.44 0.87
CA GLN A 273 9.35 31.43 1.26
C GLN A 273 8.82 32.87 1.11
N ILE A 274 8.05 33.17 0.05
CA ILE A 274 7.36 34.46 -0.11
C ILE A 274 6.35 34.67 1.03
N ALA A 275 5.61 33.62 1.40
CA ALA A 275 4.64 33.68 2.47
C ALA A 275 5.28 33.91 3.85
N SER A 276 6.49 33.39 4.09
CA SER A 276 7.19 33.61 5.36
C SER A 276 7.96 34.94 5.43
N GLU A 277 8.56 35.38 4.32
CA GLU A 277 9.44 36.56 4.30
C GLU A 277 8.69 37.87 3.99
N HIS A 278 7.44 37.79 3.54
CA HIS A 278 6.56 38.93 3.28
C HIS A 278 7.22 40.05 2.44
N PRO A 279 7.79 39.74 1.25
CA PRO A 279 8.49 40.75 0.45
C PRO A 279 7.51 41.80 -0.10
N VAL A 280 7.69 43.05 0.33
CA VAL A 280 6.87 44.20 -0.11
C VAL A 280 7.56 45.08 -1.16
N THR A 281 8.75 44.70 -1.63
CA THR A 281 9.48 45.40 -2.69
C THR A 281 10.12 44.40 -3.67
N LEU A 282 10.38 44.85 -4.90
CA LEU A 282 11.02 44.02 -5.93
C LEU A 282 12.43 43.56 -5.50
N GLY A 283 13.15 44.41 -4.77
CA GLY A 283 14.46 44.05 -4.21
C GLY A 283 14.39 42.88 -3.22
N LEU A 284 13.41 42.91 -2.31
CA LEU A 284 13.19 41.82 -1.33
C LEU A 284 12.65 40.54 -2.01
N LEU A 285 11.79 40.68 -3.01
CA LEU A 285 11.31 39.52 -3.76
C LEU A 285 12.45 38.86 -4.55
N GLY A 286 13.42 39.65 -5.05
CA GLY A 286 14.60 39.16 -5.75
C GLY A 286 15.60 38.37 -4.88
N THR A 287 15.54 38.49 -3.55
CA THR A 287 16.40 37.69 -2.66
C THR A 287 15.86 36.28 -2.40
N ILE A 288 14.63 35.99 -2.84
CA ILE A 288 13.97 34.70 -2.60
C ILE A 288 14.46 33.64 -3.58
N SER A 289 14.74 32.45 -3.04
CA SER A 289 15.23 31.33 -3.83
C SER A 289 14.20 30.88 -4.87
N GLY A 290 14.59 30.91 -6.15
CA GLY A 290 13.72 30.55 -7.28
C GLY A 290 13.04 31.74 -7.97
N VAL A 291 13.32 32.97 -7.52
CA VAL A 291 12.97 34.22 -8.21
C VAL A 291 14.19 34.75 -8.94
N GLY A 292 14.31 34.44 -10.24
CA GLY A 292 15.34 35.03 -11.12
C GLY A 292 14.84 36.31 -11.79
N GLU A 293 15.73 37.07 -12.43
CA GLU A 293 15.42 38.35 -13.09
C GLU A 293 14.20 38.27 -14.03
N ALA A 294 14.15 37.26 -14.91
CA ALA A 294 13.03 37.07 -15.83
C ALA A 294 11.67 36.87 -15.11
N LYS A 295 11.67 36.22 -13.94
CA LYS A 295 10.45 36.01 -13.14
C LYS A 295 10.09 37.25 -12.33
N LEU A 296 11.09 38.02 -11.90
CA LEU A 296 10.90 39.26 -11.19
C LEU A 296 10.27 40.32 -12.12
N GLU A 297 10.73 40.40 -13.37
CA GLU A 297 10.14 41.25 -14.40
C GLU A 297 8.72 40.84 -14.76
N HIS A 298 8.47 39.54 -14.95
CA HIS A 298 7.16 39.05 -15.42
C HIS A 298 6.09 38.97 -14.33
N TYR A 299 6.47 38.69 -13.08
CA TYR A 299 5.51 38.38 -12.01
C TYR A 299 5.68 39.23 -10.75
N GLY A 300 6.76 40.01 -10.66
CA GLY A 300 7.16 40.65 -9.39
C GLY A 300 6.13 41.63 -8.86
N GLU A 301 5.58 42.49 -9.72
CA GLU A 301 4.59 43.49 -9.32
C GLU A 301 3.29 42.86 -8.83
N GLU A 302 2.80 41.83 -9.51
CA GLU A 302 1.58 41.12 -9.11
C GLU A 302 1.73 40.43 -7.75
N VAL A 303 2.88 39.77 -7.53
CA VAL A 303 3.18 39.07 -6.28
C VAL A 303 3.30 40.06 -5.12
N ILE A 304 4.02 41.17 -5.30
CA ILE A 304 4.16 42.21 -4.27
C ILE A 304 2.81 42.84 -3.94
N ALA A 305 1.99 43.15 -4.95
CA ALA A 305 0.67 43.70 -4.73
C ALA A 305 -0.22 42.75 -3.92
N LEU A 306 -0.11 41.43 -4.16
CA LEU A 306 -0.84 40.41 -3.42
C LEU A 306 -0.36 40.34 -1.95
N VAL A 307 0.95 40.31 -1.72
CA VAL A 307 1.54 40.29 -0.37
C VAL A 307 1.18 41.57 0.40
N ALA A 308 1.36 42.74 -0.20
CA ALA A 308 1.04 44.02 0.42
C ALA A 308 -0.45 44.15 0.77
N ARG A 309 -1.34 43.68 -0.11
CA ARG A 309 -2.78 43.65 0.16
C ARG A 309 -3.11 42.74 1.33
N PHE A 310 -2.51 41.56 1.39
CA PHE A 310 -2.72 40.62 2.48
C PHE A 310 -2.28 41.22 3.84
N LEU A 311 -1.11 41.84 3.90
CA LEU A 311 -0.62 42.49 5.13
C LEU A 311 -1.56 43.60 5.60
N LYS A 312 -2.05 44.43 4.67
CA LYS A 312 -3.01 45.50 4.99
C LYS A 312 -4.35 44.95 5.52
N GLU A 313 -4.85 43.86 4.93
CA GLU A 313 -6.07 43.20 5.42
C GLU A 313 -5.90 42.60 6.83
N GLN A 314 -4.70 42.18 7.21
CA GLN A 314 -4.40 41.71 8.56
C GLN A 314 -4.33 42.87 9.57
N GLU A 315 -3.77 44.02 9.17
CA GLU A 315 -3.71 45.22 10.02
C GLU A 315 -5.09 45.86 10.25
N GLU A 316 -6.01 45.78 9.28
CA GLU A 316 -7.38 46.31 9.40
C GLU A 316 -8.35 45.33 10.11
N GLY A 317 -7.96 44.05 10.22
CA GLY A 317 -8.75 42.97 10.83
C GLY A 317 -8.34 42.57 12.25
N ALA A 318 -7.26 43.15 12.78
CA ALA A 318 -6.75 42.96 14.14
C ALA A 318 -7.17 44.10 15.08
#